data_AF-A0A6C2C4Q7-F1
#
_entry.id   AF-A0A6C2C4Q7-F1
#
_cell.length_a   1.000
_cell.length_b   1.000
_cell.length_c   1.000
_cell.angle_alpha   90.00
_cell.angle_beta   90.00
_cell.angle_gamma   90.00
#
_symmetry.space_group_name_H-M   'P 1'
#
loop_
_entity.id
_entity.type
_entity.pdbx_description
1 polymer ?
#
loop_
_entity_poly.entity_id
_entity_poly.type
_entity_poly.pdbx_seq_one_letter_code
_entity_poly.pdbx_strand_id
1 'polypeptide(L)'
;MRITADLSEELVEKLGVTTGEFETNARFENNALIFSGAERVNEEKQQRSIRFAIGSAIIAAIISLIIFSTNNLNLIKMTGGYSITQLAIYIGVSLSFIGFGYYAIQAKRKGQLNVHWLNIVTLTLAYTVISFIGLSLLMWAVTSAFAGARLDIYTASVIVGLFVAVATFGIITVAQTISFSQIITALIATLVCGIMFTMITNGSAGWWEHNFSYLGTKGVGDSWIFNFTLIFSALIMLALIDYIFSELDASFSKQRRLFFLRILFSLTAITLGGVGAIPNYQGWMHVVHDNLAQMLGLWILIMIVCIRWLIPTLTREFLLTSYLLGGGLILSEFLFQGIHYLSLTAFELVSFGIAFSWIILLLQNLQGMFIKRQGQVILKIVDSSSDNQ
;
A
#
# COMPACT_ATOMS: atom_id res chain seq x y z
N MET A 1 -14.16 -23.74 33.08
CA MET A 1 -12.95 -23.74 32.23
C MET A 1 -12.14 -22.51 32.57
N ARG A 2 -10.96 -22.68 33.16
CA ARG A 2 -10.08 -21.57 33.54
C ARG A 2 -8.92 -21.55 32.55
N ILE A 3 -8.78 -20.46 31.81
CA ILE A 3 -7.66 -20.29 30.87
C ILE A 3 -6.59 -19.48 31.61
N THR A 4 -5.47 -20.12 31.93
CA THR A 4 -4.29 -19.45 32.47
C THR A 4 -3.34 -19.13 31.32
N ALA A 5 -2.99 -17.85 31.19
CA ALA A 5 -2.15 -17.32 30.13
C ALA A 5 -1.00 -16.54 30.75
N ASP A 6 0.23 -16.84 30.36
CA ASP A 6 1.38 -16.01 30.68
C ASP A 6 1.47 -14.91 29.61
N LEU A 7 1.16 -13.67 29.98
CA LEU A 7 1.15 -12.52 29.10
C LEU A 7 2.41 -11.69 29.33
N SER A 8 3.02 -11.17 28.26
CA SER A 8 4.11 -10.19 28.40
C SER A 8 3.60 -8.90 29.06
N GLU A 9 4.46 -8.20 29.82
CA GLU A 9 4.10 -6.96 30.51
C GLU A 9 3.49 -5.91 29.57
N GLU A 10 3.97 -5.84 28.32
CA GLU A 10 3.44 -4.95 27.29
C GLU A 10 2.00 -5.30 26.87
N LEU A 11 1.65 -6.60 26.86
CA LEU A 11 0.30 -7.06 26.55
C LEU A 11 -0.66 -6.84 27.74
N VAL A 12 -0.15 -7.02 28.96
CA VAL A 12 -0.85 -6.73 30.23
C VAL A 12 -1.21 -5.24 30.30
N GLU A 13 -0.28 -4.35 29.96
CA GLU A 13 -0.52 -2.90 29.92
C GLU A 13 -1.53 -2.52 28.81
N LYS A 14 -1.39 -3.09 27.61
CA LYS A 14 -2.32 -2.82 26.48
C LYS A 14 -3.74 -3.35 26.71
N LEU A 15 -3.88 -4.44 27.46
CA LEU A 15 -5.18 -4.99 27.86
C LEU A 15 -5.76 -4.28 29.10
N GLY A 16 -5.01 -3.37 29.73
CA GLY A 16 -5.44 -2.66 30.92
C GLY A 16 -5.56 -3.56 32.15
N VAL A 17 -4.74 -4.62 32.22
CA VAL A 17 -4.78 -5.62 33.28
C VAL A 17 -3.88 -5.17 34.42
N THR A 18 -4.46 -4.74 35.55
CA THR A 18 -3.73 -4.59 36.82
C THR A 18 -3.46 -5.96 37.42
N THR A 19 -2.31 -6.14 38.07
CA THR A 19 -1.91 -7.35 38.80
C THR A 19 -3.04 -7.87 39.68
N GLY A 20 -3.68 -8.96 39.24
CA GLY A 20 -4.91 -9.52 39.81
C GLY A 20 -5.66 -10.32 38.73
N GLU A 21 -6.42 -11.32 39.13
CA GLU A 21 -7.18 -12.18 38.22
C GLU A 21 -8.04 -11.34 37.26
N PHE A 22 -7.75 -11.41 35.96
CA PHE A 22 -8.51 -10.72 34.92
C PHE A 22 -9.56 -11.67 34.36
N GLU A 23 -10.82 -11.43 34.74
CA GLU A 23 -11.96 -12.08 34.11
C GLU A 23 -12.41 -11.26 32.89
N THR A 24 -12.20 -11.80 31.69
CA THR A 24 -12.76 -11.26 30.46
C THR A 24 -13.65 -12.30 29.82
N ASN A 25 -14.83 -11.87 29.39
CA ASN A 25 -15.71 -12.70 28.60
C ASN A 25 -15.03 -12.94 27.24
N ALA A 26 -14.80 -14.21 26.93
CA ALA A 26 -14.29 -14.63 25.65
C ALA A 26 -15.38 -15.40 24.91
N ARG A 27 -15.65 -15.01 23.66
CA ARG A 27 -16.59 -15.70 22.78
C ARG A 27 -15.80 -16.50 21.76
N PHE A 28 -16.17 -17.76 21.55
CA PHE A 28 -15.62 -18.54 20.45
C PHE A 28 -16.45 -18.30 19.19
N GLU A 29 -15.83 -17.70 18.17
CA GLU A 29 -16.48 -17.36 16.90
C GLU A 29 -15.47 -17.55 15.76
N ASN A 30 -15.89 -18.16 14.65
CA ASN A 30 -15.03 -18.45 13.49
C ASN A 30 -13.71 -19.16 13.81
N ASN A 31 -13.75 -20.18 14.68
CA ASN A 31 -12.58 -20.94 15.11
C ASN A 31 -11.51 -20.11 15.84
N ALA A 32 -11.89 -18.94 16.37
CA ALA A 32 -11.04 -18.04 17.14
C ALA A 32 -11.70 -17.68 18.48
N LEU A 33 -10.87 -17.51 19.52
CA LEU A 33 -11.31 -17.02 20.82
C LEU A 33 -11.19 -15.48 20.82
N ILE A 34 -12.32 -14.78 20.86
CA ILE A 34 -12.38 -13.31 20.83
C ILE A 34 -12.61 -12.81 22.26
N PHE A 35 -11.69 -11.97 22.75
CA PHE A 35 -11.80 -11.34 24.07
C PHE A 35 -12.54 -10.00 23.97
N SER A 36 -13.41 -9.69 24.93
CA SER A 36 -14.19 -8.44 24.95
C SER A 36 -13.31 -7.16 24.91
N GLY A 37 -12.09 -7.22 25.45
CA GLY A 37 -11.13 -6.11 25.35
C GLY A 37 -10.69 -5.82 23.91
N ALA A 38 -10.56 -6.84 23.06
CA ALA A 38 -10.21 -6.67 21.66
C ALA A 38 -11.36 -6.02 20.85
N GLU A 39 -12.61 -6.36 21.18
CA GLU A 39 -13.80 -5.73 20.60
C GLU A 39 -13.83 -4.24 20.93
N ARG A 40 -13.65 -3.88 22.20
CA ARG A 40 -13.64 -2.47 22.65
C ARG A 40 -12.59 -1.64 21.92
N VAL A 41 -11.37 -2.17 21.74
CA VAL A 41 -10.31 -1.48 20.99
C VAL A 41 -10.70 -1.27 19.53
N ASN A 42 -11.34 -2.26 18.90
CA ASN A 42 -11.80 -2.15 17.52
C ASN A 42 -12.96 -1.14 17.38
N GLU A 43 -13.90 -1.15 18.31
CA GLU A 43 -14.99 -0.17 18.39
C GLU A 43 -14.46 1.26 18.55
N GLU A 44 -13.48 1.48 19.44
CA GLU A 44 -12.86 2.79 19.61
C GLU A 44 -12.19 3.28 18.32
N LYS A 45 -11.51 2.40 17.59
CA LYS A 45 -10.91 2.72 16.29
C LYS A 45 -11.98 3.10 15.26
N GLN A 46 -13.05 2.31 15.18
CA GLN A 46 -14.18 2.59 14.30
C GLN A 46 -14.86 3.91 14.64
N GLN A 47 -15.12 4.20 15.92
CA GLN A 47 -15.69 5.46 16.37
C GLN A 47 -14.82 6.67 16.00
N ARG A 48 -13.50 6.57 16.15
CA ARG A 48 -12.56 7.63 15.71
C ARG A 48 -12.66 7.88 14.20
N SER A 49 -12.77 6.83 13.41
CA SER A 49 -12.92 6.90 11.95
C SER A 49 -14.25 7.56 11.55
N ILE A 50 -15.36 7.17 12.20
CA ILE A 50 -16.69 7.77 11.99
C ILE A 50 -16.69 9.26 12.35
N ARG A 51 -16.15 9.63 13.52
CA ARG A 51 -16.11 11.04 13.96
C ARG A 51 -15.33 11.91 12.99
N PHE A 52 -14.18 11.44 12.51
CA PHE A 52 -13.38 12.16 11.53
C PHE A 52 -14.12 12.29 10.18
N ALA A 53 -14.79 11.23 9.73
CA ALA A 53 -15.58 11.24 8.51
C ALA A 53 -16.74 12.22 8.56
N ILE A 54 -17.49 12.25 9.67
CA ILE A 54 -18.59 13.22 9.88
C ILE A 54 -18.05 14.65 9.89
N GLY A 55 -16.97 14.91 10.63
CA GLY A 55 -16.33 16.23 10.64
C GLY A 55 -15.87 16.67 9.25
N SER A 56 -15.25 15.76 8.50
CA SER A 56 -14.81 16.00 7.12
C SER A 56 -15.97 16.26 6.17
N ALA A 57 -17.09 15.54 6.33
CA ALA A 57 -18.30 15.72 5.54
C ALA A 57 -18.90 17.13 5.72
N ILE A 58 -19.01 17.58 6.97
CA ILE A 58 -19.54 18.90 7.31
C ILE A 58 -18.62 19.99 6.75
N ILE A 59 -17.31 19.88 6.97
CA ILE A 59 -16.32 20.82 6.44
C ILE A 59 -16.41 20.89 4.91
N ALA A 60 -16.45 19.74 4.23
CA ALA A 60 -16.53 19.69 2.78
C ALA A 60 -17.84 20.25 2.22
N ALA A 61 -18.97 19.99 2.88
CA ALA A 61 -20.25 20.57 2.49
C ALA A 61 -20.27 22.10 2.65
N ILE A 62 -19.74 22.62 3.77
CA ILE A 62 -19.64 24.07 4.00
C ILE A 62 -18.72 24.73 2.98
N ILE A 63 -17.52 24.19 2.76
CA ILE A 63 -16.57 24.72 1.78
C ILE A 63 -17.18 24.72 0.38
N SER A 64 -17.87 23.63 0.00
CA SER A 64 -18.51 23.52 -1.31
C SER A 64 -19.63 24.56 -1.47
N LEU A 65 -20.46 24.73 -0.45
CA LEU A 65 -21.55 25.70 -0.48
C LEU A 65 -21.02 27.13 -0.62
N ILE A 66 -19.95 27.48 0.11
CA ILE A 66 -19.28 28.78 -0.01
C ILE A 66 -18.77 28.96 -1.44
N ILE A 67 -18.05 27.97 -1.98
CA ILE A 67 -17.49 28.05 -3.35
C ILE A 67 -18.61 28.23 -4.38
N PHE A 68 -19.69 27.45 -4.30
CA PHE A 68 -20.81 27.57 -5.24
C PHE A 68 -21.50 28.93 -5.15
N SER A 69 -21.72 29.43 -3.93
CA SER A 69 -22.35 30.73 -3.70
C SER A 69 -21.48 31.89 -4.19
N THR A 70 -20.17 31.88 -3.91
CA THR A 70 -19.26 32.96 -4.34
C THR A 70 -19.10 33.00 -5.86
N ASN A 71 -19.19 31.85 -6.53
CA ASN A 71 -19.13 31.78 -7.99
C ASN A 71 -20.50 32.01 -8.68
N ASN A 72 -21.54 32.40 -7.94
CA ASN A 72 -22.90 32.65 -8.45
C ASN A 72 -23.48 31.47 -9.26
N LEU A 73 -23.15 30.24 -8.86
CA LEU A 73 -23.62 29.03 -9.53
C LEU A 73 -24.95 28.59 -8.92
N ASN A 74 -26.02 28.53 -9.73
CA ASN A 74 -27.34 28.08 -9.27
C ASN A 74 -27.56 26.57 -9.49
N LEU A 75 -26.89 26.00 -10.49
CA LEU A 75 -26.98 24.60 -10.87
C LEU A 75 -25.57 24.04 -11.09
N ILE A 76 -25.20 23.08 -10.24
CA ILE A 76 -23.88 22.47 -10.22
C ILE A 76 -23.89 21.22 -11.08
N LYS A 77 -22.92 21.14 -12.00
CA LYS A 77 -22.71 19.97 -12.86
C LYS A 77 -21.92 18.89 -12.12
N MET A 78 -22.06 17.65 -12.57
CA MET A 78 -21.24 16.53 -12.08
C MET A 78 -19.76 16.67 -12.46
N THR A 79 -19.44 17.21 -13.64
CA THR A 79 -18.07 17.36 -14.18
C THR A 79 -17.78 18.79 -14.64
N GLY A 80 -16.49 19.13 -14.79
CA GLY A 80 -16.01 20.46 -15.19
C GLY A 80 -15.54 21.33 -14.03
N GLY A 81 -15.31 22.63 -14.30
CA GLY A 81 -14.89 23.60 -13.29
C GLY A 81 -15.97 23.84 -12.22
N TYR A 82 -15.55 23.87 -10.95
CA TYR A 82 -16.41 23.98 -9.78
C TYR A 82 -17.52 22.92 -9.73
N SER A 83 -17.24 21.72 -10.22
CA SER A 83 -18.17 20.59 -10.21
C SER A 83 -18.15 19.80 -8.90
N ILE A 84 -19.17 18.97 -8.68
CA ILE A 84 -19.24 18.02 -7.56
C ILE A 84 -17.99 17.13 -7.54
N THR A 85 -17.57 16.63 -8.71
CA THR A 85 -16.37 15.79 -8.84
C THR A 85 -15.11 16.50 -8.42
N GLN A 86 -14.89 17.72 -8.93
CA GLN A 86 -13.68 18.46 -8.63
C GLN A 86 -13.56 18.74 -7.13
N LEU A 87 -14.63 19.22 -6.50
CA LEU A 87 -14.61 19.54 -5.07
C LEU A 87 -14.51 18.29 -4.20
N ALA A 88 -15.21 17.21 -4.55
CA ALA A 88 -15.10 15.92 -3.84
C ALA A 88 -13.65 15.40 -3.85
N ILE A 89 -12.99 15.40 -5.01
CA ILE A 89 -11.60 14.95 -5.13
C ILE A 89 -10.67 15.87 -4.35
N TYR A 90 -10.73 17.18 -4.56
CA TYR A 90 -9.75 18.11 -3.98
C TYR A 90 -9.89 18.19 -2.46
N ILE A 91 -11.11 18.32 -1.94
CA ILE A 91 -11.33 18.39 -0.49
C ILE A 91 -11.09 17.01 0.13
N GLY A 92 -11.58 15.94 -0.50
CA GLY A 92 -11.46 14.57 -0.01
C GLY A 92 -10.01 14.11 0.13
N VAL A 93 -9.18 14.36 -0.89
CA VAL A 93 -7.75 14.04 -0.87
C VAL A 93 -7.00 14.91 0.14
N SER A 94 -7.31 16.20 0.23
CA SER A 94 -6.68 17.10 1.21
C SER A 94 -6.95 16.65 2.64
N LEU A 95 -8.21 16.32 2.96
CA LEU A 95 -8.59 15.83 4.29
C LEU A 95 -8.09 14.41 4.55
N SER A 96 -7.96 13.57 3.51
CA SER A 96 -7.31 12.25 3.62
C SER A 96 -5.82 12.39 4.00
N PHE A 97 -5.09 13.31 3.37
CA PHE A 97 -3.68 13.60 3.68
C PHE A 97 -3.53 14.06 5.14
N ILE A 98 -4.32 15.05 5.55
CA ILE A 98 -4.30 15.59 6.92
C ILE A 98 -4.66 14.49 7.93
N GLY A 99 -5.73 13.76 7.65
CA GLY A 99 -6.25 12.72 8.52
C GLY A 99 -5.26 11.57 8.71
N PHE A 100 -4.77 10.99 7.61
CA PHE A 100 -3.79 9.90 7.67
C PHE A 100 -2.52 10.35 8.41
N GLY A 101 -1.97 11.52 8.03
CA GLY A 101 -0.77 12.06 8.65
C GLY A 101 -0.95 12.27 10.16
N TYR A 102 -2.07 12.85 10.59
CA TYR A 102 -2.37 13.04 12.00
C TYR A 102 -2.38 11.73 12.80
N TYR A 103 -3.10 10.71 12.32
CA TYR A 103 -3.20 9.43 13.03
C TYR A 103 -1.90 8.62 12.99
N ALA A 104 -1.15 8.64 11.88
CA ALA A 104 0.14 7.98 11.79
C ALA A 104 1.18 8.62 12.74
N ILE A 105 1.22 9.96 12.82
CA ILE A 105 2.08 10.69 13.75
C ILE A 105 1.67 10.38 15.20
N GLN A 106 0.37 10.36 15.49
CA GLN A 106 -0.12 10.04 16.83
C GLN A 106 0.25 8.61 17.24
N ALA A 107 0.09 7.63 16.34
CA ALA A 107 0.47 6.24 16.59
C ALA A 107 1.96 6.12 16.91
N LYS A 108 2.82 6.83 16.19
CA LYS A 108 4.26 6.86 16.49
C LYS A 108 4.58 7.53 17.82
N ARG A 109 3.96 8.67 18.14
CA ARG A 109 4.16 9.36 19.43
C ARG A 109 3.74 8.51 20.63
N LYS A 110 2.72 7.65 20.45
CA LYS A 110 2.25 6.69 21.46
C LYS A 110 3.06 5.38 21.51
N GLY A 111 4.14 5.26 20.74
CA GLY A 111 4.95 4.04 20.68
C GLY A 111 4.26 2.85 20.00
N GLN A 112 3.12 3.05 19.35
CA GLN A 112 2.35 2.00 18.69
C GLN A 112 2.88 1.64 17.29
N LEU A 113 3.72 2.50 16.72
CA LEU A 113 4.30 2.33 15.39
C LEU A 113 5.81 2.60 15.43
N ASN A 114 6.61 1.53 15.35
CA ASN A 114 8.07 1.58 15.35
C ASN A 114 8.63 1.70 13.92
N VAL A 115 8.48 2.86 13.30
CA VAL A 115 9.02 3.15 11.96
C VAL A 115 9.82 4.45 12.01
N HIS A 116 10.81 4.65 11.13
CA HIS A 116 11.50 5.95 11.01
C HIS A 116 10.52 7.08 10.62
N TRP A 117 10.82 8.32 11.02
CA TRP A 117 9.93 9.46 10.75
C TRP A 117 9.73 9.72 9.26
N LEU A 118 10.77 9.46 8.45
CA LEU A 118 10.68 9.55 6.99
C LEU A 118 9.68 8.55 6.39
N ASN A 119 9.53 7.38 7.02
CA ASN A 119 8.59 6.35 6.56
C ASN A 119 7.14 6.80 6.81
N ILE A 120 6.85 7.61 7.84
CA ILE A 120 5.51 8.19 8.05
C ILE A 120 5.16 9.16 6.92
N VAL A 121 6.12 10.00 6.52
CA VAL A 121 5.92 10.93 5.38
C VAL A 121 5.62 10.14 4.11
N THR A 122 6.42 9.10 3.85
CA THR A 122 6.25 8.21 2.69
C THR A 122 4.87 7.53 2.71
N LEU A 123 4.45 6.96 3.84
CA LEU A 123 3.14 6.32 3.97
C LEU A 123 1.99 7.31 3.81
N THR A 124 2.13 8.53 4.36
CA THR A 124 1.11 9.58 4.23
C THR A 124 0.92 9.97 2.77
N LEU A 125 2.01 10.19 2.05
CA LEU A 125 1.96 10.46 0.62
C LEU A 125 1.35 9.27 -0.15
N ALA A 126 1.64 8.04 0.25
CA ALA A 126 1.15 6.85 -0.44
C ALA A 126 -0.35 6.69 -0.33
N TYR A 127 -0.88 6.77 0.88
CA TYR A 127 -2.31 6.69 1.08
C TYR A 127 -3.05 7.92 0.53
N THR A 128 -2.37 9.06 0.36
CA THR A 128 -2.93 10.22 -0.35
C THR A 128 -3.07 9.96 -1.83
N VAL A 129 -2.05 9.37 -2.47
CA VAL A 129 -2.09 8.98 -3.89
C VAL A 129 -3.14 7.89 -4.12
N ILE A 130 -3.20 6.89 -3.26
CA ILE A 130 -4.22 5.83 -3.31
C ILE A 130 -5.63 6.43 -3.15
N SER A 131 -5.81 7.36 -2.20
CA SER A 131 -7.08 8.08 -2.02
C SER A 131 -7.46 8.89 -3.27
N PHE A 132 -6.49 9.60 -3.87
CA PHE A 132 -6.71 10.37 -5.10
C PHE A 132 -7.16 9.46 -6.25
N ILE A 133 -6.46 8.36 -6.51
CA ILE A 133 -6.82 7.44 -7.59
C ILE A 133 -8.18 6.79 -7.31
N GLY A 134 -8.39 6.27 -6.10
CA GLY A 134 -9.63 5.59 -5.71
C GLY A 134 -10.85 6.52 -5.81
N LEU A 135 -10.73 7.75 -5.30
CA LEU A 135 -11.80 8.74 -5.38
C LEU A 135 -12.02 9.24 -6.81
N SER A 136 -10.96 9.39 -7.61
CA SER A 136 -11.08 9.77 -9.03
C SER A 136 -11.82 8.70 -9.83
N LEU A 137 -11.49 7.42 -9.64
CA LEU A 137 -12.18 6.30 -10.28
C LEU A 137 -13.64 6.20 -9.84
N LEU A 138 -13.91 6.38 -8.54
CA LEU A 138 -15.28 6.41 -8.03
C LEU A 138 -16.09 7.55 -8.65
N MET A 139 -15.54 8.77 -8.67
CA MET A 139 -16.22 9.91 -9.27
C MET A 139 -16.39 9.76 -10.78
N TRP A 140 -15.42 9.16 -11.48
CA TRP A 140 -15.56 8.83 -12.90
C TRP A 140 -16.75 7.89 -13.14
N ALA A 141 -16.90 6.83 -12.33
CA ALA A 141 -18.04 5.93 -12.43
C ALA A 141 -19.38 6.64 -12.16
N VAL A 142 -19.44 7.42 -11.07
CA VAL A 142 -20.64 8.17 -10.68
C VAL A 142 -21.02 9.19 -11.75
N THR A 143 -20.07 9.97 -12.24
CA THR A 143 -20.34 11.00 -13.27
C THR A 143 -20.75 10.41 -14.61
N SER A 144 -20.23 9.23 -14.95
CA SER A 144 -20.65 8.48 -16.13
C SER A 144 -22.10 8.00 -16.00
N ALA A 145 -22.50 7.51 -14.81
CA ALA A 145 -23.87 7.05 -14.55
C ALA A 145 -24.89 8.19 -14.52
N PHE A 146 -24.51 9.37 -14.02
CA PHE A 146 -25.35 10.55 -13.90
C PHE A 146 -24.98 11.63 -14.93
N ALA A 147 -24.64 11.21 -16.15
CA ALA A 147 -24.24 12.11 -17.22
C ALA A 147 -25.32 13.17 -17.51
N GLY A 148 -24.92 14.45 -17.50
CA GLY A 148 -25.83 15.57 -17.72
C GLY A 148 -26.62 16.03 -16.48
N ALA A 149 -26.52 15.35 -15.35
CA ALA A 149 -27.19 15.76 -14.11
C ALA A 149 -26.69 17.13 -13.62
N ARG A 150 -27.65 17.92 -13.13
CA ARG A 150 -27.42 19.25 -12.53
C ARG A 150 -28.22 19.34 -11.25
N LEU A 151 -27.58 19.75 -10.17
CA LEU A 151 -28.18 19.81 -8.85
C LEU A 151 -28.11 21.23 -8.30
N ASP A 152 -29.05 21.59 -7.43
CA ASP A 152 -28.97 22.84 -6.69
C ASP A 152 -27.76 22.84 -5.74
N ILE A 153 -27.37 24.02 -5.28
CA ILE A 153 -26.17 24.22 -4.45
C ILE A 153 -26.20 23.43 -3.13
N TYR A 154 -27.38 23.25 -2.52
CA TYR A 154 -27.50 22.58 -1.23
C TYR A 154 -27.33 21.08 -1.39
N THR A 155 -28.06 20.50 -2.35
CA THR A 155 -27.96 19.07 -2.68
C THR A 155 -26.55 18.72 -3.14
N ALA A 156 -25.95 19.53 -4.02
CA ALA A 156 -24.58 19.34 -4.49
C ALA A 156 -23.56 19.36 -3.35
N SER A 157 -23.69 20.30 -2.40
CA SER A 157 -22.79 20.42 -1.26
C SER A 157 -22.87 19.22 -0.32
N VAL A 158 -24.08 18.71 -0.04
CA VAL A 158 -24.28 17.50 0.77
C VAL A 158 -23.65 16.28 0.10
N ILE A 159 -23.81 16.14 -1.22
CA ILE A 159 -23.21 15.03 -1.98
C ILE A 159 -21.68 15.09 -1.94
N VAL A 160 -21.07 16.28 -2.10
CA VAL A 160 -19.62 16.43 -1.90
C VAL A 160 -19.22 15.97 -0.50
N GLY A 161 -19.95 16.41 0.53
CA GLY A 161 -19.73 15.99 1.91
C GLY A 161 -19.79 14.46 2.09
N LEU A 162 -20.76 13.80 1.46
CA LEU A 162 -20.92 12.34 1.52
C LEU A 162 -19.72 11.60 0.92
N PHE A 163 -19.28 11.98 -0.28
CA PHE A 163 -18.11 11.33 -0.91
C PHE A 163 -16.83 11.56 -0.11
N VAL A 164 -16.65 12.77 0.43
CA VAL A 164 -15.52 13.06 1.32
C VAL A 164 -15.59 12.24 2.61
N ALA A 165 -16.78 12.03 3.17
CA ALA A 165 -16.99 11.18 4.36
C ALA A 165 -16.52 9.74 4.10
N VAL A 166 -16.95 9.15 2.97
CA VAL A 166 -16.59 7.78 2.60
C VAL A 166 -15.08 7.65 2.39
N ALA A 167 -14.47 8.59 1.65
CA ALA A 167 -13.03 8.57 1.39
C ALA A 167 -12.21 8.68 2.69
N THR A 168 -12.55 9.65 3.53
CA THR A 168 -11.83 9.87 4.80
C THR A 168 -12.07 8.73 5.79
N PHE A 169 -13.27 8.16 5.86
CA PHE A 169 -13.55 6.97 6.70
C PHE A 169 -12.61 5.81 6.37
N GLY A 170 -12.47 5.47 5.08
CA GLY A 170 -11.58 4.40 4.63
C GLY A 170 -10.12 4.67 4.99
N ILE A 171 -9.64 5.88 4.69
CA ILE A 171 -8.25 6.28 4.95
C ILE A 171 -7.92 6.29 6.45
N ILE A 172 -8.81 6.80 7.30
CA ILE A 172 -8.58 6.81 8.74
C ILE A 172 -8.60 5.39 9.32
N THR A 173 -9.47 4.51 8.80
CA THR A 173 -9.49 3.10 9.21
C THR A 173 -8.13 2.46 8.97
N VAL A 174 -7.54 2.68 7.79
CA VAL A 174 -6.21 2.15 7.45
C VAL A 174 -5.10 2.79 8.29
N ALA A 175 -5.16 4.10 8.54
CA ALA A 175 -4.17 4.81 9.36
C ALA A 175 -4.05 4.27 10.79
N GLN A 176 -5.10 3.64 11.32
CA GLN A 176 -5.14 3.07 12.67
C GLN A 176 -4.76 1.59 12.75
N THR A 177 -4.49 0.97 11.59
CA THR A 177 -4.09 -0.45 11.47
C THR A 177 -2.83 -0.62 10.63
N ILE A 178 -1.95 0.40 10.61
CA ILE A 178 -0.68 0.34 9.89
C ILE A 178 0.09 -0.88 10.38
N SER A 179 0.31 -1.80 9.47
CA SER A 179 1.02 -3.05 9.68
C SER A 179 1.82 -3.37 8.43
N PHE A 180 2.71 -4.34 8.53
CA PHE A 180 3.48 -4.81 7.39
C PHE A 180 2.62 -5.12 6.16
N SER A 181 1.53 -5.88 6.35
CA SER A 181 0.62 -6.26 5.27
C SER A 181 0.01 -5.03 4.59
N GLN A 182 -0.33 -4.00 5.37
CA GLN A 182 -0.85 -2.74 4.82
C GLN A 182 0.19 -1.97 4.01
N ILE A 183 1.47 -2.01 4.36
CA ILE A 183 2.53 -1.36 3.57
C ILE A 183 2.74 -2.11 2.24
N ILE A 184 2.69 -3.44 2.24
CA ILE A 184 2.68 -4.24 0.99
C ILE A 184 1.46 -3.88 0.14
N THR A 185 0.26 -3.87 0.73
CA THR A 185 -0.96 -3.51 0.02
C THR A 185 -0.86 -2.11 -0.58
N ALA A 186 -0.29 -1.15 0.14
CA ALA A 186 -0.06 0.19 -0.37
C ALA A 186 0.92 0.20 -1.56
N LEU A 187 2.01 -0.59 -1.50
CA LEU A 187 2.93 -0.74 -2.63
C LEU A 187 2.23 -1.31 -3.86
N ILE A 188 1.48 -2.40 -3.70
CA ILE A 188 0.73 -3.05 -4.78
C ILE A 188 -0.31 -2.10 -5.36
N ALA A 189 -1.14 -1.50 -4.52
CA ALA A 189 -2.21 -0.60 -4.94
C ALA A 189 -1.65 0.64 -5.64
N THR A 190 -0.59 1.25 -5.11
CA THR A 190 0.08 2.40 -5.76
C THR A 190 0.57 2.03 -7.15
N LEU A 191 1.27 0.90 -7.25
CA LEU A 191 1.91 0.51 -8.50
C LEU A 191 0.89 0.08 -9.55
N VAL A 192 -0.03 -0.83 -9.20
CA VAL A 192 -1.04 -1.35 -10.12
C VAL A 192 -2.03 -0.26 -10.49
N CYS A 193 -2.61 0.44 -9.51
CA CYS A 193 -3.60 1.48 -9.81
C CYS A 193 -2.96 2.67 -10.53
N GLY A 194 -1.72 3.04 -10.22
CA GLY A 194 -1.02 4.16 -10.88
C GLY A 194 -0.69 3.86 -12.36
N ILE A 195 -0.19 2.65 -12.64
CA ILE A 195 0.07 2.21 -14.02
C ILE A 195 -1.23 2.08 -14.80
N MET A 196 -2.26 1.42 -14.24
CA MET A 196 -3.57 1.33 -14.87
C MET A 196 -4.20 2.70 -15.11
N PHE A 197 -4.08 3.61 -14.15
CA PHE A 197 -4.58 4.97 -14.29
C PHE A 197 -3.89 5.67 -15.47
N THR A 198 -2.57 5.55 -15.60
CA THR A 198 -1.87 6.11 -16.75
C THR A 198 -2.30 5.45 -18.05
N MET A 199 -2.50 4.12 -18.08
CA MET A 199 -2.98 3.43 -19.28
C MET A 199 -4.37 3.92 -19.73
N ILE A 200 -5.27 4.20 -18.79
CA ILE A 200 -6.64 4.66 -19.05
C ILE A 200 -6.67 6.13 -19.46
N THR A 201 -5.89 6.97 -18.79
CA THR A 201 -5.85 8.42 -19.07
C THR A 201 -4.94 8.77 -20.24
N ASN A 202 -4.17 7.81 -20.75
CA ASN A 202 -3.32 8.00 -21.91
C ASN A 202 -4.18 8.30 -23.16
N GLY A 203 -3.97 9.47 -23.76
CA GLY A 203 -4.64 9.91 -24.98
C GLY A 203 -4.01 9.40 -26.30
N SER A 204 -2.91 8.65 -26.25
CA SER A 204 -2.21 8.11 -27.43
C SER A 204 -2.63 6.65 -27.70
N ALA A 205 -3.45 6.47 -28.74
CA ALA A 205 -3.70 5.13 -29.28
C ALA A 205 -2.39 4.52 -29.81
N GLY A 206 -2.14 3.24 -29.53
CA GLY A 206 -0.95 2.53 -30.02
C GLY A 206 0.30 2.62 -29.14
N TRP A 207 0.23 3.19 -27.92
CA TRP A 207 1.38 3.25 -27.00
C TRP A 207 2.05 1.88 -26.76
N TRP A 208 1.26 0.80 -26.81
CA TRP A 208 1.68 -0.57 -26.60
C TRP A 208 2.55 -1.13 -27.73
N GLU A 209 2.64 -0.46 -28.88
CA GLU A 209 3.52 -0.82 -29.99
C GLU A 209 4.97 -0.36 -29.76
N HIS A 210 5.20 0.60 -28.85
CA HIS A 210 6.52 1.16 -28.56
C HIS A 210 7.27 0.38 -27.47
N ASN A 211 6.88 0.61 -26.22
CA ASN A 211 7.38 -0.04 -25.01
C ASN A 211 6.50 0.35 -23.83
N PHE A 212 6.59 -0.40 -22.75
CA PHE A 212 5.88 -0.16 -21.50
C PHE A 212 6.26 1.19 -20.88
N SER A 213 7.55 1.54 -20.91
CA SER A 213 8.06 2.82 -20.41
C SER A 213 7.68 4.03 -21.27
N TYR A 214 7.07 3.82 -22.45
CA TYR A 214 6.61 4.89 -23.32
C TYR A 214 5.53 5.75 -22.65
N LEU A 215 4.75 5.12 -21.75
CA LEU A 215 3.78 5.77 -20.87
C LEU A 215 4.39 6.93 -20.07
N GLY A 216 5.70 6.91 -19.82
CA GLY A 216 6.44 7.96 -19.11
C GLY A 216 6.98 9.10 -19.98
N THR A 217 6.75 9.11 -21.29
CA THR A 217 7.39 10.07 -22.22
C THR A 217 6.46 11.22 -22.65
N LYS A 218 7.02 12.41 -22.97
CA LYS A 218 6.32 13.61 -23.47
C LYS A 218 5.33 13.40 -24.63
N GLY A 219 5.40 12.29 -25.36
CA GLY A 219 4.42 11.95 -26.41
C GLY A 219 3.07 11.49 -25.86
N VAL A 220 2.98 11.26 -24.55
CA VAL A 220 1.80 10.74 -23.85
C VAL A 220 1.21 11.82 -22.94
N GLY A 221 -0.11 12.03 -23.06
CA GLY A 221 -0.87 12.88 -22.14
C GLY A 221 -0.75 12.36 -20.70
N ASP A 222 -0.45 13.26 -19.76
CA ASP A 222 -0.21 12.93 -18.34
C ASP A 222 0.91 11.91 -18.07
N SER A 223 1.92 11.84 -18.94
CA SER A 223 3.10 10.96 -18.80
C SER A 223 3.85 11.03 -17.47
N TRP A 224 3.74 12.17 -16.77
CA TRP A 224 4.32 12.35 -15.45
C TRP A 224 3.74 11.38 -14.40
N ILE A 225 2.50 10.88 -14.58
CA ILE A 225 1.82 9.97 -13.64
C ILE A 225 2.52 8.61 -13.59
N PHE A 226 2.90 8.05 -14.74
CA PHE A 226 3.63 6.79 -14.79
C PHE A 226 4.98 6.89 -14.07
N ASN A 227 5.75 7.93 -14.41
CA ASN A 227 7.05 8.20 -13.80
C ASN A 227 6.94 8.41 -12.29
N PHE A 228 5.96 9.22 -11.86
CA PHE A 228 5.66 9.42 -10.45
C PHE A 228 5.29 8.12 -9.76
N THR A 229 4.48 7.26 -10.38
CA THR A 229 4.09 5.96 -9.84
C THR A 229 5.32 5.07 -9.57
N LEU A 230 6.28 5.01 -10.49
CA LEU A 230 7.52 4.22 -10.31
C LEU A 230 8.42 4.79 -9.21
N ILE A 231 8.69 6.10 -9.24
CA ILE A 231 9.50 6.80 -8.21
C ILE A 231 8.86 6.59 -6.83
N PHE A 232 7.56 6.78 -6.75
CA PHE A 232 6.85 6.76 -5.50
C PHE A 232 6.70 5.33 -4.96
N SER A 233 6.47 4.33 -5.83
CA SER A 233 6.51 2.91 -5.45
C SER A 233 7.89 2.49 -4.92
N ALA A 234 8.98 3.00 -5.52
CA ALA A 234 10.33 2.80 -5.00
C ALA A 234 10.53 3.37 -3.59
N LEU A 235 9.97 4.54 -3.29
CA LEU A 235 10.02 5.11 -1.93
C LEU A 235 9.26 4.24 -0.92
N ILE A 236 8.06 3.77 -1.26
CA ILE A 236 7.30 2.84 -0.41
C ILE A 236 8.11 1.55 -0.20
N MET A 237 8.71 1.01 -1.25
CA MET A 237 9.54 -0.18 -1.19
C MET A 237 10.75 0.03 -0.28
N LEU A 238 11.44 1.17 -0.35
CA LEU A 238 12.53 1.51 0.58
C LEU A 238 12.06 1.61 2.03
N ALA A 239 10.92 2.23 2.29
CA ALA A 239 10.33 2.30 3.62
C ALA A 239 9.97 0.91 4.17
N LEU A 240 9.45 0.03 3.30
CA LEU A 240 9.14 -1.36 3.64
C LEU A 240 10.40 -2.17 3.97
N ILE A 241 11.43 -2.06 3.13
CA ILE A 241 12.74 -2.70 3.34
C ILE A 241 13.33 -2.25 4.67
N ASP A 242 13.38 -0.95 4.91
CA ASP A 242 13.91 -0.39 6.15
C ASP A 242 13.16 -0.94 7.38
N TYR A 243 11.83 -0.99 7.33
CA TYR A 243 11.01 -1.57 8.39
C TYR A 243 11.31 -3.05 8.63
N ILE A 244 11.27 -3.91 7.59
CA ILE A 244 11.53 -5.36 7.73
C ILE A 244 12.91 -5.61 8.31
N PHE A 245 13.92 -5.02 7.67
CA PHE A 245 15.30 -5.39 7.94
C PHE A 245 15.81 -4.75 9.24
N SER A 246 15.19 -3.65 9.70
CA SER A 246 15.40 -3.14 11.06
C SER A 246 14.83 -4.10 12.10
N GLU A 247 13.59 -4.57 11.92
CA GLU A 247 12.93 -5.50 12.84
C GLU A 247 13.58 -6.89 12.88
N LEU A 248 14.20 -7.32 11.77
CA LEU A 248 14.95 -8.57 11.74
C LEU A 248 16.37 -8.47 12.34
N ASP A 249 16.84 -7.31 12.77
CA ASP A 249 18.24 -7.05 13.16
C ASP A 249 19.25 -7.36 12.03
N ALA A 250 18.91 -7.02 10.79
CA ALA A 250 19.73 -7.31 9.63
C ALA A 250 20.96 -6.39 9.54
N SER A 251 21.95 -6.65 10.39
CA SER A 251 23.24 -5.96 10.42
C SER A 251 24.35 -6.86 9.88
N PHE A 252 25.41 -6.24 9.36
CA PHE A 252 26.58 -6.97 8.88
C PHE A 252 27.28 -7.79 9.99
N SER A 253 27.21 -7.35 11.25
CA SER A 253 27.84 -8.04 12.38
C SER A 253 27.04 -9.24 12.88
N LYS A 254 25.69 -9.15 12.89
CA LYS A 254 24.82 -10.20 13.44
C LYS A 254 24.26 -11.14 12.37
N GLN A 255 23.82 -10.59 11.24
CA GLN A 255 23.04 -11.32 10.23
C GLN A 255 23.43 -10.92 8.80
N ARG A 256 24.68 -11.27 8.40
CA ARG A 256 25.24 -10.94 7.07
C ARG A 256 24.33 -11.27 5.90
N ARG A 257 23.66 -12.43 5.95
CA ARG A 257 22.78 -12.89 4.86
C ARG A 257 21.59 -11.94 4.66
N LEU A 258 20.93 -11.55 5.74
CA LEU A 258 19.81 -10.61 5.68
C LEU A 258 20.29 -9.19 5.36
N PHE A 259 21.50 -8.81 5.77
CA PHE A 259 22.12 -7.56 5.35
C PHE A 259 22.36 -7.50 3.83
N PHE A 260 22.89 -8.56 3.21
CA PHE A 260 23.04 -8.61 1.74
C PHE A 260 21.69 -8.60 1.02
N LEU A 261 20.70 -9.32 1.56
CA LEU A 261 19.35 -9.28 1.00
C LEU A 261 18.74 -7.87 1.08
N ARG A 262 18.95 -7.14 2.20
CA ARG A 262 18.57 -5.72 2.34
C ARG A 262 19.20 -4.87 1.24
N ILE A 263 20.49 -5.05 0.96
CA ILE A 263 21.18 -4.30 -0.10
C ILE A 263 20.55 -4.58 -1.48
N LEU A 264 20.34 -5.85 -1.83
CA LEU A 264 19.76 -6.21 -3.13
C LEU A 264 18.35 -5.65 -3.31
N PHE A 265 17.53 -5.70 -2.26
CA PHE A 265 16.22 -5.07 -2.25
C PHE A 265 16.30 -3.54 -2.41
N SER A 266 17.23 -2.88 -1.70
CA SER A 266 17.43 -1.44 -1.83
C SER A 266 17.89 -1.06 -3.25
N LEU A 267 18.79 -1.84 -3.86
CA LEU A 267 19.21 -1.63 -5.25
C LEU A 267 18.05 -1.79 -6.23
N THR A 268 17.18 -2.78 -6.01
CA THR A 268 15.95 -3.00 -6.79
C THR A 268 15.01 -1.78 -6.68
N ALA A 269 14.79 -1.27 -5.47
CA ALA A 269 13.95 -0.09 -5.26
C ALA A 269 14.56 1.16 -5.90
N ILE A 270 15.87 1.38 -5.73
CA ILE A 270 16.58 2.54 -6.31
C ILE A 270 16.54 2.49 -7.84
N THR A 271 16.77 1.33 -8.45
CA THR A 271 16.69 1.16 -9.91
C THR A 271 15.28 1.37 -10.43
N LEU A 272 14.24 0.84 -9.75
CA LEU A 272 12.83 1.12 -10.07
C LEU A 272 12.52 2.63 -10.05
N GLY A 273 12.98 3.33 -9.01
CA GLY A 273 12.82 4.78 -8.92
C GLY A 273 13.61 5.53 -9.99
N GLY A 274 14.80 5.03 -10.34
CA GLY A 274 15.62 5.54 -11.44
C GLY A 274 14.93 5.44 -12.81
N VAL A 275 14.28 4.31 -13.10
CA VAL A 275 13.49 4.10 -14.34
C VAL A 275 12.39 5.16 -14.44
N GLY A 276 11.69 5.46 -13.34
CA GLY A 276 10.70 6.53 -13.31
C GLY A 276 11.30 7.95 -13.40
N ALA A 277 12.47 8.17 -12.79
CA ALA A 277 13.12 9.49 -12.75
C ALA A 277 13.76 9.89 -14.08
N ILE A 278 14.15 8.92 -14.91
CA ILE A 278 14.78 9.14 -16.21
C ILE A 278 13.86 8.58 -17.28
N PRO A 279 12.94 9.37 -17.84
CA PRO A 279 12.03 8.87 -18.86
C PRO A 279 12.77 8.48 -20.14
N ASN A 280 12.19 7.55 -20.89
CA ASN A 280 12.81 6.95 -22.08
C ASN A 280 12.80 7.88 -23.31
N TYR A 281 13.53 9.00 -23.23
CA TYR A 281 13.76 9.92 -24.34
C TYR A 281 14.96 9.51 -25.18
N GLN A 282 14.97 9.91 -26.46
CA GLN A 282 16.10 9.68 -27.38
C GLN A 282 17.45 10.19 -26.82
N GLY A 283 18.55 9.58 -27.27
CA GLY A 283 19.92 9.95 -26.89
C GLY A 283 20.38 9.31 -25.58
N TRP A 284 21.07 10.07 -24.73
CA TRP A 284 21.68 9.54 -23.51
C TRP A 284 20.65 9.02 -22.49
N MET A 285 19.46 9.61 -22.44
CA MET A 285 18.39 9.21 -21.53
C MET A 285 17.88 7.80 -21.86
N HIS A 286 17.75 7.45 -23.14
CA HIS A 286 17.40 6.09 -23.58
C HIS A 286 18.40 5.07 -23.06
N VAL A 287 19.70 5.33 -23.25
CA VAL A 287 20.78 4.43 -22.80
C VAL A 287 20.74 4.24 -21.29
N VAL A 288 20.60 5.33 -20.52
CA VAL A 288 20.57 5.24 -19.05
C VAL A 288 19.28 4.55 -18.56
N HIS A 289 18.13 4.88 -19.15
CA HIS A 289 16.85 4.25 -18.83
C HIS A 289 16.90 2.74 -19.07
N ASP A 290 17.39 2.32 -20.24
CA ASP A 290 17.46 0.92 -20.63
C ASP A 290 18.43 0.14 -19.71
N ASN A 291 19.59 0.72 -19.38
CA ASN A 291 20.49 0.12 -18.39
C ASN A 291 19.82 -0.02 -17.01
N LEU A 292 19.06 0.99 -16.55
CA LEU A 292 18.35 0.91 -15.27
C LEU A 292 17.26 -0.17 -15.28
N ALA A 293 16.52 -0.31 -16.38
CA ALA A 293 15.51 -1.36 -16.56
C ALA A 293 16.16 -2.76 -16.57
N GLN A 294 17.27 -2.94 -17.27
CA GLN A 294 18.04 -4.19 -17.27
C GLN A 294 18.60 -4.52 -15.87
N MET A 295 19.15 -3.52 -15.16
CA MET A 295 19.65 -3.69 -13.79
C MET A 295 18.53 -4.11 -12.82
N LEU A 296 17.31 -3.60 -13.00
CA LEU A 296 16.16 -4.01 -12.20
C LEU A 296 15.91 -5.52 -12.29
N GLY A 297 15.89 -6.06 -13.52
CA GLY A 297 15.77 -7.50 -13.75
C GLY A 297 16.96 -8.29 -13.18
N LEU A 298 18.18 -7.77 -13.35
CA LEU A 298 19.40 -8.38 -12.85
C LEU A 298 19.41 -8.53 -11.33
N TRP A 299 19.06 -7.49 -10.57
CA TRP A 299 19.04 -7.56 -9.11
C TRP A 299 18.07 -8.61 -8.61
N ILE A 300 16.90 -8.73 -9.25
CA ILE A 300 15.89 -9.73 -8.93
C ILE A 300 16.38 -11.14 -9.24
N LEU A 301 17.01 -11.35 -10.40
CA LEU A 301 17.59 -12.63 -10.76
C LEU A 301 18.69 -13.06 -9.78
N ILE A 302 19.59 -12.14 -9.41
CA ILE A 302 20.63 -12.38 -8.40
C ILE A 302 19.98 -12.78 -7.07
N MET A 303 18.92 -12.09 -6.64
CA MET A 303 18.22 -12.46 -5.41
C MET A 303 17.58 -13.84 -5.51
N ILE A 304 16.90 -14.17 -6.61
CA ILE A 304 16.28 -15.49 -6.84
C ILE A 304 17.33 -16.60 -6.78
N VAL A 305 18.43 -16.47 -7.52
CA VAL A 305 19.50 -17.46 -7.55
C VAL A 305 20.09 -17.62 -6.15
N CYS A 306 20.35 -16.51 -5.46
CA CYS A 306 20.98 -16.54 -4.16
C CYS A 306 20.05 -16.89 -2.99
N ILE A 307 18.73 -16.98 -3.21
CA ILE A 307 17.76 -16.99 -2.12
C ILE A 307 17.94 -18.17 -1.17
N ARG A 308 18.35 -19.33 -1.69
CA ARG A 308 18.62 -20.56 -0.92
C ARG A 308 19.72 -20.36 0.12
N TRP A 309 20.71 -19.52 -0.17
CA TRP A 309 21.82 -19.21 0.74
C TRP A 309 21.52 -18.00 1.61
N LEU A 310 20.77 -17.02 1.10
CA LEU A 310 20.37 -15.83 1.84
C LEU A 310 19.35 -16.17 2.95
N ILE A 311 18.40 -17.07 2.69
CA ILE A 311 17.40 -17.51 3.67
C ILE A 311 17.32 -19.05 3.68
N PRO A 312 18.18 -19.73 4.45
CA PRO A 312 18.24 -21.20 4.44
C PRO A 312 17.00 -21.90 5.02
N THR A 313 16.13 -21.17 5.71
CA THR A 313 14.93 -21.67 6.41
C THR A 313 13.69 -21.71 5.53
N LEU A 314 13.79 -21.36 4.24
CA LEU A 314 12.67 -21.37 3.31
C LEU A 314 12.14 -22.79 3.04
N THR A 315 10.84 -22.89 2.79
CA THR A 315 10.22 -24.16 2.40
C THR A 315 10.64 -24.57 0.99
N ARG A 316 10.57 -25.87 0.70
CA ARG A 316 10.85 -26.39 -0.65
C ARG A 316 9.91 -25.81 -1.69
N GLU A 317 8.63 -25.65 -1.36
CA GLU A 317 7.63 -25.05 -2.25
C GLU A 317 7.96 -23.61 -2.62
N PHE A 318 8.44 -22.81 -1.65
CA PHE A 318 8.84 -21.44 -1.93
C PHE A 318 10.08 -21.38 -2.85
N LEU A 319 11.05 -22.26 -2.63
CA LEU A 319 12.24 -22.34 -3.47
C LEU A 319 11.90 -22.77 -4.90
N LEU A 320 11.05 -23.78 -5.06
CA LEU A 320 10.55 -24.23 -6.37
C LEU A 320 9.83 -23.08 -7.08
N THR A 321 8.89 -22.42 -6.40
CA THR A 321 8.17 -21.26 -6.95
C THR A 321 9.12 -20.14 -7.36
N SER A 322 10.16 -19.86 -6.55
CA SER A 322 11.15 -18.83 -6.86
C SER A 322 11.94 -19.17 -8.12
N TYR A 323 12.39 -20.40 -8.27
CA TYR A 323 13.15 -20.83 -9.46
C TYR A 323 12.27 -20.96 -10.70
N LEU A 324 10.99 -21.31 -10.56
CA LEU A 324 10.03 -21.27 -11.67
C LEU A 324 9.80 -19.84 -12.16
N LEU A 325 9.59 -18.88 -11.26
CA LEU A 325 9.46 -17.46 -11.63
C LEU A 325 10.76 -16.91 -12.22
N GLY A 326 11.93 -17.25 -11.67
CA GLY A 326 13.23 -16.90 -12.24
C GLY A 326 13.45 -17.50 -13.63
N GLY A 327 13.08 -18.77 -13.82
CA GLY A 327 13.08 -19.41 -15.14
C GLY A 327 12.13 -18.72 -16.11
N GLY A 328 10.97 -18.26 -15.62
CA GLY A 328 10.02 -17.44 -16.39
C GLY A 328 10.62 -16.12 -16.87
N LEU A 329 11.42 -15.43 -16.03
CA LEU A 329 12.15 -14.22 -16.44
C LEU A 329 13.15 -14.53 -17.56
N ILE A 330 13.99 -15.55 -17.38
CA ILE A 330 14.97 -15.98 -18.39
C ILE A 330 14.26 -16.40 -19.69
N LEU A 331 13.14 -17.12 -19.58
CA LEU A 331 12.35 -17.53 -20.73
C LEU A 331 11.76 -16.32 -21.45
N SER A 332 11.22 -15.33 -20.73
CA SER A 332 10.70 -14.10 -21.36
C SER A 332 11.78 -13.34 -22.11
N GLU A 333 13.00 -13.28 -21.57
CA GLU A 333 14.17 -12.68 -22.22
C GLU A 333 14.52 -13.44 -23.51
N PHE A 334 14.58 -14.76 -23.44
CA PHE A 334 14.88 -15.61 -24.60
C PHE A 334 13.80 -15.51 -25.68
N LEU A 335 12.53 -15.45 -25.30
CA LEU A 335 11.42 -15.27 -26.25
C LEU A 335 11.46 -13.89 -26.93
N PHE A 336 12.01 -12.87 -26.26
CA PHE A 336 12.16 -11.53 -26.81
C PHE A 336 13.42 -11.38 -27.68
N GLN A 337 14.60 -11.57 -27.10
CA GLN A 337 15.88 -11.34 -27.78
C GLN A 337 16.32 -12.51 -28.67
N GLY A 338 16.00 -13.75 -28.27
CA GLY A 338 16.50 -14.95 -28.93
C GLY A 338 15.71 -15.34 -30.18
N ILE A 339 14.39 -15.40 -30.07
CA ILE A 339 13.51 -15.84 -31.17
C ILE A 339 12.49 -14.78 -31.63
N HIS A 340 12.51 -13.59 -31.05
CA HIS A 340 11.64 -12.46 -31.43
C HIS A 340 10.14 -12.78 -31.44
N TYR A 341 9.70 -13.66 -30.53
CA TYR A 341 8.30 -14.03 -30.35
C TYR A 341 7.51 -12.97 -29.58
N LEU A 342 8.10 -12.43 -28.51
CA LEU A 342 7.49 -11.34 -27.74
C LEU A 342 7.83 -9.99 -28.37
N SER A 343 6.86 -9.07 -28.40
CA SER A 343 7.17 -7.65 -28.59
C SER A 343 7.89 -7.11 -27.34
N LEU A 344 8.61 -6.00 -27.48
CA LEU A 344 9.29 -5.34 -26.36
C LEU A 344 8.32 -5.04 -25.21
N THR A 345 7.17 -4.44 -25.51
CA THR A 345 6.13 -4.16 -24.51
C THR A 345 5.62 -5.42 -23.82
N ALA A 346 5.41 -6.51 -24.57
CA ALA A 346 4.93 -7.77 -23.99
C ALA A 346 5.97 -8.38 -23.06
N PHE A 347 7.25 -8.36 -23.46
CA PHE A 347 8.37 -8.75 -22.62
C PHE A 347 8.45 -7.92 -21.34
N GLU A 348 8.38 -6.59 -21.45
CA GLU A 348 8.46 -5.69 -20.30
C GLU A 348 7.29 -5.92 -19.33
N LEU A 349 6.05 -6.06 -19.83
CA LEU A 349 4.88 -6.30 -18.99
C LEU A 349 4.95 -7.66 -18.26
N VAL A 350 5.36 -8.72 -18.97
CA VAL A 350 5.48 -10.08 -18.41
C VAL A 350 6.63 -10.13 -17.40
N SER A 351 7.81 -9.65 -17.76
CA SER A 351 8.99 -9.65 -16.88
C SER A 351 8.73 -8.82 -15.63
N PHE A 352 8.15 -7.62 -15.78
CA PHE A 352 7.75 -6.77 -14.67
C PHE A 352 6.72 -7.46 -13.76
N GLY A 353 5.67 -8.07 -14.32
CA GLY A 353 4.66 -8.80 -13.57
C GLY A 353 5.22 -9.98 -12.78
N ILE A 354 6.06 -10.81 -13.40
CA ILE A 354 6.74 -11.95 -12.75
C ILE A 354 7.66 -11.46 -11.64
N ALA A 355 8.51 -10.49 -11.93
CA ALA A 355 9.48 -9.90 -11.01
C ALA A 355 8.80 -9.32 -9.76
N PHE A 356 7.75 -8.53 -9.95
CA PHE A 356 7.04 -7.88 -8.85
C PHE A 356 6.23 -8.88 -8.02
N SER A 357 5.62 -9.88 -8.67
CA SER A 357 4.95 -10.98 -7.97
C SER A 357 5.92 -11.74 -7.06
N TRP A 358 7.14 -12.03 -7.55
CA TRP A 358 8.17 -12.68 -6.75
C TRP A 358 8.63 -11.82 -5.57
N ILE A 359 8.83 -10.51 -5.77
CA ILE A 359 9.16 -9.57 -4.69
C ILE A 359 8.10 -9.63 -3.58
N ILE A 360 6.82 -9.57 -3.94
CA ILE A 360 5.72 -9.60 -2.97
C ILE A 360 5.72 -10.93 -2.20
N LEU A 361 5.85 -12.06 -2.90
CA LEU A 361 5.92 -13.39 -2.28
C LEU A 361 7.07 -13.50 -1.27
N LEU A 362 8.24 -12.95 -1.60
CA LEU A 362 9.40 -12.95 -0.71
C LEU A 362 9.16 -12.05 0.50
N LEU A 363 8.62 -10.85 0.31
CA LEU A 363 8.30 -9.92 1.40
C LEU A 363 7.28 -10.52 2.38
N GLN A 364 6.25 -11.22 1.87
CA GLN A 364 5.28 -11.96 2.70
C GLN A 364 5.94 -13.10 3.49
N ASN A 365 6.91 -13.82 2.91
CA ASN A 365 7.65 -14.86 3.63
C ASN A 365 8.53 -14.28 4.75
N LEU A 366 9.20 -13.14 4.49
CA LEU A 366 9.99 -12.42 5.50
C LEU A 366 9.11 -11.96 6.67
N GLN A 367 7.89 -11.49 6.41
CA GLN A 367 6.92 -11.18 7.45
C GLN A 367 6.55 -12.41 8.29
N GLY A 368 6.30 -13.54 7.65
CA GLY A 368 5.99 -14.79 8.36
C GLY A 368 7.10 -15.21 9.32
N MET A 369 8.37 -14.96 8.95
CA MET A 369 9.51 -15.20 9.83
C MET A 369 9.54 -14.24 11.03
N PHE A 370 9.19 -12.96 10.81
CA PHE A 370 9.07 -11.98 11.89
C PHE A 370 7.97 -12.36 12.91
N ILE A 371 6.78 -12.71 12.43
CA ILE A 371 5.65 -13.11 13.30
C ILE A 371 6.03 -14.32 14.17
N LYS A 372 6.76 -15.29 13.60
CA LYS A 372 7.26 -16.44 14.37
C LYS A 372 8.29 -16.05 15.45
N ARG A 373 9.05 -14.97 15.25
CA ARG A 373 10.08 -14.49 16.18
C ARG A 373 9.51 -13.66 17.34
N GLN A 374 8.36 -13.01 17.16
CA GLN A 374 7.69 -12.21 18.21
C GLN A 374 7.01 -13.03 19.33
N GLY A 375 7.16 -14.36 19.34
CA GLY A 375 6.68 -15.22 20.42
C GLY A 375 5.21 -15.58 20.25
N GLN A 376 4.90 -16.87 20.39
CA GLN A 376 3.54 -17.37 20.52
C GLN A 376 3.18 -17.38 22.00
N VAL A 377 2.08 -16.73 22.39
CA VAL A 377 1.49 -16.92 23.73
C VAL A 377 0.80 -18.27 23.71
N ILE A 378 1.35 -19.24 24.45
CA ILE A 378 0.72 -20.56 24.60
C ILE A 378 -0.34 -20.42 25.69
N LEU A 379 -1.61 -20.44 25.28
CA LEU A 379 -2.73 -20.51 26.21
C LEU A 379 -2.91 -21.96 26.67
N LYS A 380 -2.62 -22.24 27.94
CA LYS A 380 -2.89 -23.56 28.51
C LYS A 380 -4.31 -23.56 29.03
N ILE A 381 -5.16 -24.32 28.35
CA ILE A 381 -6.51 -24.58 28.80
C ILE A 381 -6.44 -25.65 29.90
N VAL A 382 -6.91 -25.33 31.10
CA VAL A 382 -7.04 -26.31 32.20
C VAL A 382 -8.53 -26.54 32.43
N ASP A 383 -8.94 -27.81 32.32
CA ASP A 383 -10.29 -28.21 32.72
C ASP A 383 -10.33 -28.34 34.25
N SER A 384 -11.26 -27.64 34.89
CA SER A 384 -11.40 -27.61 36.35
C SER A 384 -12.04 -28.88 36.93
N SER A 385 -12.27 -29.90 36.08
CA SER A 385 -12.88 -31.18 36.46
C SER A 385 -11.87 -32.23 36.96
N SER A 386 -10.55 -31.98 36.82
CA SER A 386 -9.51 -32.96 37.16
C SER A 386 -8.86 -32.81 38.54
N ASP A 387 -9.22 -31.79 39.33
CA ASP A 387 -8.61 -31.52 40.65
C ASP A 387 -9.42 -32.09 41.84
N ASN A 388 -10.43 -32.92 41.58
CA ASN A 388 -11.26 -33.58 42.62
C ASN A 388 -11.18 -35.12 42.59
N GLN A 389 -10.00 -35.69 42.35
CA GLN A 389 -9.72 -37.12 42.62
C GLN A 389 -8.45 -37.33 43.43
#